data_AF-A0AAV2PM52-F1
#
_entry.id   AF-A0AAV2PM52-F1
#
_cell.length_a   1.000
_cell.length_b   1.000
_cell.length_c   1.000
_cell.angle_alpha   90.00
_cell.angle_beta   90.00
_cell.angle_gamma   90.00
#
_symmetry.space_group_name_H-M   'P 1'
#
loop_
_entity.id
_entity.type
_entity.pdbx_description
1 polymer ?
#
loop_
_entity_poly.entity_id
_entity_poly.type
_entity_poly.pdbx_seq_one_letter_code
_entity_poly.pdbx_strand_id
1 'polypeptide(L)'
;MSDKLEEILAKMAEQSLEQQAQILQQQSQIAGLIDAIKIMPGVQNPVAVQVQPAAIDPIIARADKIQRLSMSMRKSNRLKVFKASNDSDIRMVIKKFEGELETLKQMVGIVDDLTDVEYVPIFRAILDFTVLERVEQVFKKDIGNIKTWGQ
;
A
#
# COMPACT_ATOMS: atom_id res chain seq x y z
N MET A 1 -13.09 -20.37 -22.24
CA MET A 1 -12.02 -19.70 -21.46
C MET A 1 -12.55 -19.11 -20.14
N SER A 2 -13.81 -18.67 -20.08
CA SER A 2 -14.47 -18.17 -18.85
C SER A 2 -14.55 -19.22 -17.73
N ASP A 3 -14.95 -20.45 -18.05
CA ASP A 3 -15.29 -21.48 -17.05
C ASP A 3 -14.11 -21.91 -16.17
N LYS A 4 -12.88 -21.91 -16.71
CA LYS A 4 -11.67 -22.25 -15.92
C LYS A 4 -11.28 -21.17 -14.92
N LEU A 5 -11.64 -19.92 -15.20
CA LEU A 5 -11.33 -18.77 -14.34
C LEU A 5 -12.30 -18.71 -13.16
N GLU A 6 -13.56 -19.05 -13.39
CA GLU A 6 -14.56 -19.23 -12.34
C GLU A 6 -14.22 -20.41 -11.41
N GLU A 7 -13.72 -21.52 -11.97
CA GLU A 7 -13.29 -22.68 -11.17
C GLU A 7 -12.10 -22.35 -10.24
N ILE A 8 -11.16 -21.53 -10.70
CA ILE A 8 -9.99 -21.11 -9.91
C ILE A 8 -10.41 -20.16 -8.77
N LEU A 9 -11.32 -19.21 -9.05
CA LEU A 9 -11.86 -18.30 -8.04
C LEU A 9 -12.70 -19.03 -6.99
N ALA A 10 -13.50 -20.03 -7.42
CA ALA A 10 -14.26 -20.89 -6.52
C ALA A 10 -13.34 -21.68 -5.58
N LYS A 11 -12.27 -22.29 -6.12
CA LYS A 11 -11.27 -23.01 -5.33
C LYS A 11 -10.53 -22.12 -4.33
N MET A 12 -10.19 -20.89 -4.70
CA MET A 12 -9.56 -19.93 -3.78
C MET A 12 -10.51 -19.47 -2.68
N ALA A 13 -11.80 -19.26 -3.01
CA ALA A 13 -12.81 -18.90 -2.01
C ALA A 13 -13.05 -20.06 -1.02
N GLU A 14 -13.13 -21.29 -1.52
CA GLU A 14 -13.28 -22.50 -0.71
C GLU A 14 -12.06 -22.71 0.21
N GLN A 15 -10.85 -22.58 -0.32
CA GLN A 15 -9.61 -22.69 0.45
C GLN A 15 -9.48 -21.60 1.54
N SER A 16 -9.93 -20.37 1.25
CA SER A 16 -9.97 -19.28 2.23
C SER A 16 -10.97 -19.57 3.36
N LEU A 17 -12.13 -20.13 3.01
CA LEU A 17 -13.18 -20.49 3.97
C LEU A 17 -12.73 -21.65 4.88
N GLU A 18 -12.05 -22.65 4.30
CA GLU A 18 -11.45 -23.76 5.06
C GLU A 18 -10.36 -23.27 6.02
N GLN A 19 -9.47 -22.38 5.57
CA GLN A 19 -8.46 -21.77 6.45
C GLN A 19 -9.11 -21.01 7.61
N GLN A 20 -10.17 -20.25 7.34
CA GLN A 20 -10.88 -19.48 8.35
C GLN A 20 -11.59 -20.39 9.37
N ALA A 21 -12.19 -21.51 8.91
CA ALA A 21 -12.76 -22.52 9.78
C ALA A 21 -11.70 -23.20 10.67
N GLN A 22 -10.52 -23.47 10.12
CA GLN A 22 -9.40 -24.06 10.85
C GLN A 22 -8.87 -23.13 11.95
N ILE A 23 -8.80 -21.83 11.67
CA ILE A 23 -8.43 -20.79 12.65
C ILE A 23 -9.46 -20.73 13.79
N LEU A 24 -10.75 -20.72 13.47
CA LEU A 24 -11.81 -20.71 14.49
C LEU A 24 -11.77 -21.95 15.38
N GLN A 25 -11.47 -23.12 14.80
CA GLN A 25 -11.32 -24.36 15.54
C GLN A 25 -10.10 -24.31 16.48
N GLN A 26 -8.96 -23.80 16.03
CA GLN A 26 -7.79 -23.60 16.88
C GLN A 26 -8.06 -22.61 18.02
N GLN A 27 -8.79 -21.52 17.76
CA GLN A 27 -9.17 -20.56 18.80
C GLN A 27 -10.05 -21.18 19.89
N SER A 28 -11.00 -22.05 19.51
CA SER A 28 -11.84 -22.79 20.46
C SER A 28 -11.01 -23.74 21.33
N GLN A 29 -10.04 -24.45 20.74
CA GLN A 29 -9.13 -25.32 21.49
C GLN A 29 -8.25 -24.52 22.48
N ILE A 30 -7.73 -23.37 22.05
CA ILE A 30 -6.95 -22.47 22.91
C ILE A 30 -7.80 -21.97 24.08
N ALA A 31 -9.06 -21.58 23.84
CA ALA A 31 -9.95 -21.12 24.89
C ALA A 31 -10.19 -22.21 25.96
N GLY A 32 -10.42 -23.46 25.54
CA GLY A 32 -10.56 -24.60 26.46
C GLY A 32 -9.30 -24.89 27.28
N LEU A 33 -8.11 -24.76 26.68
CA LEU A 33 -6.83 -24.90 27.38
C LEU A 33 -6.60 -23.77 28.39
N ILE A 34 -6.96 -22.53 28.04
CA ILE A 34 -6.88 -21.38 28.95
C ILE A 34 -7.78 -21.58 30.17
N ASP A 35 -9.01 -22.05 29.97
CA ASP A 35 -9.93 -22.30 31.08
C ASP A 35 -9.47 -23.48 31.96
N ALA A 36 -8.86 -24.52 31.38
CA ALA A 36 -8.23 -25.60 32.15
C ALA A 36 -7.04 -25.09 33.01
N ILE A 37 -6.25 -24.14 32.51
CA ILE A 37 -5.14 -23.53 33.25
C ILE A 37 -5.65 -22.67 34.41
N LYS A 38 -6.78 -21.97 34.26
CA LYS A 38 -7.37 -21.12 35.33
C LYS A 38 -7.82 -21.92 36.56
N ILE A 39 -8.10 -23.21 36.41
CA ILE A 39 -8.68 -24.05 37.47
C ILE A 39 -7.58 -24.80 38.26
N MET A 40 -6.30 -24.72 37.85
CA MET A 40 -5.19 -25.36 38.56
C MET A 40 -4.79 -24.57 39.84
N PRO A 41 -4.69 -25.22 41.01
CA PRO A 41 -4.27 -24.57 42.24
C PRO A 41 -2.76 -24.26 42.17
N GLY A 42 -2.41 -22.98 42.00
CA GLY A 42 -1.02 -22.51 41.99
C GLY A 42 -0.70 -21.35 41.03
N VAL A 43 -1.60 -20.99 40.10
CA VAL A 43 -1.38 -19.92 39.12
C VAL A 43 -2.05 -18.63 39.59
N GLN A 44 -1.37 -17.85 40.44
CA GLN A 44 -1.93 -16.66 41.09
C GLN A 44 -2.05 -15.41 40.19
N ASN A 45 -1.77 -15.47 38.90
CA ASN A 45 -2.06 -14.35 37.99
C ASN A 45 -2.40 -14.90 36.60
N PRO A 46 -3.60 -14.60 36.05
CA PRO A 46 -3.83 -14.84 34.64
C PRO A 46 -2.89 -13.89 33.88
N VAL A 47 -1.81 -14.43 33.32
CA VAL A 47 -1.05 -13.72 32.29
C VAL A 47 -2.05 -13.44 31.18
N ALA A 48 -2.45 -12.19 31.02
CA ALA A 48 -3.29 -11.77 29.92
C ALA A 48 -2.55 -12.17 28.64
N VAL A 49 -2.99 -13.26 28.00
CA VAL A 49 -2.57 -13.62 26.65
C VAL A 49 -3.18 -12.55 25.76
N GLN A 50 -2.46 -11.44 25.60
CA GLN A 50 -2.75 -10.49 24.55
C GLN A 50 -2.59 -11.26 23.26
N VAL A 51 -3.72 -11.58 22.63
CA VAL A 51 -3.75 -12.12 21.27
C VAL A 51 -3.15 -11.01 20.41
N GLN A 52 -1.85 -11.09 20.14
CA GLN A 52 -1.19 -10.16 19.24
C GLN A 52 -1.92 -10.32 17.90
N PRO A 53 -2.55 -9.26 17.34
CA PRO A 53 -3.11 -9.37 16.00
C PRO A 53 -2.00 -9.86 15.07
N ALA A 54 -2.30 -10.85 14.23
CA ALA A 54 -1.36 -11.43 13.30
C ALA A 54 -0.56 -10.30 12.64
N ALA A 55 0.78 -10.37 12.72
CA ALA A 55 1.65 -9.34 12.19
C ALA A 55 1.22 -9.05 10.74
N ILE A 56 0.78 -7.82 10.49
CA ILE A 56 0.37 -7.40 9.14
C ILE A 56 1.57 -7.69 8.23
N ASP A 57 1.31 -8.42 7.14
CA ASP A 57 2.33 -8.73 6.13
C ASP A 57 3.10 -7.44 5.80
N PRO A 58 4.45 -7.44 5.86
CA PRO A 58 5.26 -6.25 5.60
C PRO A 58 4.94 -5.58 4.25
N ILE A 59 4.48 -6.35 3.25
CA ILE A 59 4.05 -5.84 1.95
C ILE A 59 2.77 -5.00 2.10
N ILE A 60 1.78 -5.51 2.83
CA ILE A 60 0.51 -4.81 3.08
C ILE A 60 0.76 -3.56 3.92
N ALA A 61 1.61 -3.67 4.95
CA ALA A 61 1.99 -2.53 5.79
C ALA A 61 2.70 -1.42 4.99
N ARG A 62 3.54 -1.79 4.01
CA ARG A 62 4.19 -0.81 3.11
C ARG A 62 3.17 -0.17 2.17
N ALA A 63 2.29 -0.94 1.55
CA ALA A 63 1.25 -0.42 0.66
C ALA A 63 0.35 0.63 1.37
N ASP A 64 -0.05 0.36 2.62
CA ASP A 64 -0.82 1.29 3.45
C ASP A 64 -0.06 2.61 3.71
N LYS A 65 1.24 2.52 3.99
CA LYS A 65 2.10 3.70 4.14
C LYS A 65 2.20 4.49 2.84
N ILE A 66 2.40 3.83 1.70
CA ILE A 66 2.45 4.49 0.39
C ILE A 66 1.13 5.19 0.07
N GLN A 67 -0.01 4.56 0.36
CA GLN A 67 -1.32 5.18 0.18
C GLN A 67 -1.48 6.44 1.05
N ARG A 68 -1.07 6.37 2.33
CA ARG A 68 -1.07 7.54 3.23
C ARG A 68 -0.17 8.65 2.72
N LEU A 69 1.03 8.32 2.23
CA LEU A 69 1.95 9.28 1.62
C LEU A 69 1.31 9.98 0.41
N SER A 70 0.72 9.21 -0.51
CA SER A 70 0.03 9.73 -1.70
C SER A 70 -1.13 10.68 -1.33
N MET A 71 -1.90 10.34 -0.29
CA MET A 71 -2.96 11.22 0.22
C MET A 71 -2.40 12.51 0.82
N SER A 72 -1.32 12.42 1.61
CA SER A 72 -0.68 13.59 2.22
C SER A 72 -0.06 14.51 1.15
N MET A 73 0.54 13.96 0.10
CA MET A 73 1.07 14.73 -1.04
C MET A 73 -0.03 15.53 -1.73
N ARG A 74 -1.18 14.90 -2.03
CA ARG A 74 -2.33 15.59 -2.65
C ARG A 74 -2.94 16.69 -1.78
N LYS A 75 -2.82 16.56 -0.45
CA LYS A 75 -3.31 17.55 0.52
C LYS A 75 -2.25 18.60 0.87
N SER A 76 -1.01 18.46 0.38
CA SER A 76 0.04 19.40 0.72
C SER A 76 -0.23 20.75 0.06
N ASN A 77 -0.35 21.80 0.87
CA ASN A 77 -0.47 23.17 0.40
C ASN A 77 0.85 23.73 -0.16
N ARG A 78 1.96 22.99 -0.01
CA ARG A 78 3.30 23.41 -0.43
C ARG A 78 3.56 23.13 -1.92
N LEU A 79 2.77 22.22 -2.50
CA LEU A 79 2.80 21.87 -3.92
C LEU A 79 1.47 22.28 -4.56
N LYS A 80 1.49 23.38 -5.31
CA LYS A 80 0.38 23.71 -6.20
C LYS A 80 0.45 22.81 -7.43
N VAL A 81 -0.71 22.44 -7.97
CA VAL A 81 -0.82 21.70 -9.23
C VAL A 81 0.00 22.41 -10.29
N PHE A 82 0.95 21.70 -10.90
CA PHE A 82 1.84 22.28 -11.89
C PHE A 82 1.08 22.48 -13.21
N LYS A 83 0.98 23.75 -13.62
CA LYS A 83 0.40 24.17 -14.90
C LYS A 83 1.55 24.65 -15.78
N ALA A 84 1.80 23.96 -16.88
CA ALA A 84 2.94 24.22 -17.76
C ALA A 84 2.99 25.68 -18.19
N SER A 85 4.05 26.38 -17.77
CA SER A 85 4.26 27.79 -18.07
C SER A 85 5.68 28.00 -18.64
N ASN A 86 6.72 27.38 -18.04
CA ASN A 86 8.13 27.64 -18.36
C ASN A 86 9.05 26.45 -17.96
N ASP A 87 10.19 26.22 -18.63
CA ASP A 87 11.18 25.18 -18.28
C ASP A 87 11.86 25.40 -16.91
N SER A 88 12.06 26.66 -16.52
CA SER A 88 12.57 27.03 -15.19
C SER A 88 11.65 26.53 -14.08
N ASP A 89 10.35 26.47 -14.34
CA ASP A 89 9.35 26.11 -13.34
C ASP A 89 9.28 24.60 -13.15
N ILE A 90 9.64 23.82 -14.18
CA ILE A 90 9.73 22.36 -14.09
C ILE A 90 10.78 21.95 -13.05
N ARG A 91 12.00 22.48 -13.15
CA ARG A 91 13.09 22.18 -12.20
C ARG A 91 12.72 22.60 -10.79
N MET A 92 12.07 23.75 -10.64
CA MET A 92 11.64 24.24 -9.33
C MET A 92 10.54 23.34 -8.72
N VAL A 93 9.60 22.87 -9.54
CA VAL A 93 8.52 21.97 -9.10
C VAL A 93 9.07 20.62 -8.69
N ILE A 94 9.99 20.04 -9.46
CA ILE A 94 10.65 18.78 -9.10
C ILE A 94 11.37 18.93 -7.76
N LYS A 95 12.17 20.00 -7.59
CA LYS A 95 12.89 20.23 -6.33
C LYS A 95 11.95 20.42 -5.13
N LYS A 96 10.83 21.14 -5.31
CA LYS A 96 9.80 21.28 -4.27
C LYS A 96 9.12 19.95 -3.96
N PHE A 97 8.87 19.15 -5.00
CA PHE A 97 8.25 17.84 -4.86
C PHE A 97 9.14 16.90 -4.08
N GLU A 98 10.42 16.79 -4.43
CA GLU A 98 11.40 15.95 -3.72
C GLU A 98 11.54 16.35 -2.25
N GLY A 99 11.64 17.65 -1.96
CA GLY A 99 11.74 18.13 -0.58
C GLY A 99 10.49 17.86 0.26
N GLU A 100 9.31 18.00 -0.35
CA GLU A 100 8.05 17.66 0.33
C GLU A 100 7.91 16.15 0.50
N LEU A 101 8.22 15.38 -0.53
CA LEU A 101 8.16 13.92 -0.52
C LEU A 101 9.01 13.34 0.60
N GLU A 102 10.25 13.84 0.77
CA GLU A 102 11.14 13.40 1.84
C GLU A 102 10.58 13.73 3.23
N THR A 103 10.00 14.93 3.38
CA THR A 103 9.35 15.34 4.64
C THR A 103 8.16 14.44 4.99
N LEU A 104 7.31 14.13 4.00
CA LEU A 104 6.13 13.29 4.20
C LEU A 104 6.49 11.80 4.37
N LYS A 105 7.54 11.29 3.70
CA LYS A 105 8.07 9.93 3.90
C LYS A 105 8.42 9.69 5.36
N GLN A 106 9.13 10.64 5.97
CA GLN A 106 9.53 10.57 7.37
C GLN A 106 8.31 10.58 8.31
N MET A 107 7.29 11.40 8.04
CA MET A 107 6.07 11.44 8.85
C MET A 107 5.23 10.16 8.78
N VAL A 108 5.24 9.46 7.64
CA VAL A 108 4.52 8.20 7.45
C VAL A 108 5.35 6.98 7.87
N GLY A 109 6.63 7.19 8.23
CA GLY A 109 7.52 6.13 8.69
C GLY A 109 7.99 5.20 7.57
N ILE A 110 8.25 5.76 6.39
CA ILE A 110 8.92 5.07 5.28
C ILE A 110 10.40 5.46 5.34
N VAL A 111 11.26 4.49 5.67
CA VAL A 111 12.71 4.70 5.80
C VAL A 111 13.41 4.45 4.47
N ASP A 112 12.95 3.46 3.70
CA ASP A 112 13.55 3.09 2.44
C ASP A 112 13.17 4.04 1.31
N ASP A 113 13.92 3.96 0.21
CA ASP A 113 13.56 4.66 -1.02
C ASP A 113 12.30 4.07 -1.66
N LEU A 114 11.60 4.94 -2.37
CA LEU A 114 10.44 4.56 -3.16
C LEU A 114 10.92 3.88 -4.44
N THR A 115 10.28 2.78 -4.78
CA THR A 115 10.44 2.15 -6.08
C THR A 115 9.78 2.99 -7.17
N ASP A 116 10.16 2.83 -8.42
CA ASP A 116 9.56 3.57 -9.55
C ASP A 116 8.03 3.40 -9.62
N VAL A 117 7.55 2.19 -9.29
CA VAL A 117 6.11 1.86 -9.26
C VAL A 117 5.36 2.60 -8.16
N GLU A 118 6.04 2.97 -7.07
CA GLU A 118 5.46 3.77 -5.97
C GLU A 118 5.60 5.28 -6.27
N TYR A 119 6.76 5.70 -6.78
CA TYR A 119 7.10 7.09 -7.01
C TYR A 119 6.28 7.72 -8.14
N VAL A 120 6.21 7.06 -9.29
CA VAL A 120 5.59 7.63 -10.50
C VAL A 120 4.11 7.99 -10.29
N PRO A 121 3.27 7.14 -9.68
CA PRO A 121 1.88 7.51 -9.38
C PRO A 121 1.75 8.70 -8.44
N ILE A 122 2.63 8.83 -7.44
CA ILE A 122 2.64 9.96 -6.50
C ILE A 122 3.01 11.25 -7.23
N PHE A 123 4.03 11.21 -8.09
CA PHE A 123 4.43 12.37 -8.89
C PHE A 123 3.35 12.77 -9.90
N ARG A 124 2.71 11.81 -10.58
CA ARG A 124 1.62 12.11 -11.52
C ARG A 124 0.45 12.83 -10.85
N ALA A 125 0.16 12.54 -9.59
CA ALA A 125 -0.96 13.15 -8.87
C ALA A 125 -0.80 14.66 -8.62
N ILE A 126 0.40 15.22 -8.77
CA ILE A 126 0.66 16.67 -8.61
C ILE A 126 0.68 17.43 -9.94
N LEU A 127 0.58 16.73 -11.07
CA LEU A 127 0.59 17.31 -12.41
C LEU A 127 -0.83 17.59 -12.89
N ASP A 128 -1.01 18.71 -13.60
CA ASP A 128 -2.28 18.99 -14.27
C ASP A 128 -2.53 17.97 -15.40
N PHE A 129 -3.81 17.69 -15.68
CA PHE A 129 -4.22 16.79 -16.75
C PHE A 129 -3.61 17.14 -18.10
N THR A 130 -3.55 18.44 -18.45
CA THR A 130 -2.94 18.88 -19.71
C THR A 130 -1.44 18.63 -19.79
N VAL A 131 -0.75 18.61 -18.65
CA VAL A 131 0.67 18.25 -18.57
C VAL A 131 0.83 16.74 -18.78
N LEU A 132 0.00 15.94 -18.12
CA LEU A 132 0.00 14.48 -18.27
C LEU A 132 -0.26 14.06 -19.71
N GLU A 133 -1.27 14.62 -20.39
CA GLU A 133 -1.54 14.30 -21.80
C GLU A 133 -0.38 14.65 -22.72
N ARG A 134 0.27 15.80 -22.53
CA ARG A 134 1.44 16.19 -23.35
C ARG A 134 2.61 15.24 -23.13
N VAL A 135 2.89 14.89 -21.88
CA VAL A 135 3.93 13.93 -21.53
C VAL A 135 3.62 12.58 -22.20
N GLU A 136 2.39 12.09 -22.09
CA GLU A 136 1.98 10.86 -22.78
C GLU A 136 2.09 10.96 -24.31
N GLN A 137 1.74 12.09 -24.91
CA GLN A 137 1.83 12.28 -26.37
C GLN A 137 3.28 12.31 -26.86
N VAL A 138 4.21 12.92 -26.10
CA VAL A 138 5.64 12.91 -26.40
C VAL A 138 6.16 11.48 -26.34
N PHE A 139 5.88 10.76 -25.26
CA PHE A 139 6.31 9.37 -25.13
C PHE A 139 5.62 8.45 -26.14
N LYS A 140 4.36 8.67 -26.52
CA LYS A 140 3.70 7.89 -27.60
C LYS A 140 4.34 8.16 -28.97
N LYS A 141 4.84 9.38 -29.23
CA LYS A 141 5.48 9.74 -30.52
C LYS A 141 6.88 9.18 -30.68
N ASP A 142 7.65 9.06 -29.60
CA ASP A 142 9.02 8.54 -29.63
C ASP A 142 9.07 7.00 -29.66
N ILE A 143 7.92 6.34 -29.63
CA ILE A 143 7.79 4.94 -29.29
C ILE A 143 6.94 4.20 -30.32
N GLY A 144 7.59 3.79 -31.41
CA GLY A 144 7.09 2.67 -32.22
C GLY A 144 7.28 1.30 -31.54
N ASN A 145 7.80 1.21 -30.30
CA ASN A 145 8.18 -0.09 -29.71
C ASN A 145 8.43 -0.19 -28.18
N ILE A 146 7.78 0.59 -27.34
CA ILE A 146 7.99 0.56 -25.88
C ILE A 146 6.63 0.55 -25.20
N LYS A 147 6.52 -0.41 -24.28
CA LYS A 147 5.40 -0.61 -23.36
C LYS A 147 4.90 0.75 -22.86
N THR A 148 3.60 0.94 -22.95
CA THR A 148 2.86 1.98 -22.25
C THR A 148 3.44 2.16 -20.85
N TRP A 149 3.77 3.40 -20.47
CA TRP A 149 4.29 3.71 -19.14
C TRP A 149 3.33 3.20 -18.06
N GLY A 150 3.57 1.98 -17.58
CA GLY A 150 2.74 1.22 -16.64
C GLY A 150 1.79 0.23 -17.32
N GLN A 151 2.28 -0.98 -17.62
CA GLN A 151 1.53 -2.22 -17.36
C GLN A 151 2.25 -2.96 -16.24
#